data_AF-A0A8T4YHI4-F1
#
_entry.id   AF-A0A8T4YHI4-F1
#
_cell.length_a   1.000
_cell.length_b   1.000
_cell.length_c   1.000
_cell.angle_alpha   90.00
_cell.angle_beta   90.00
_cell.angle_gamma   90.00
#
_symmetry.space_group_name_H-M   'P 1'
#
loop_
_entity.id
_entity.type
_entity.pdbx_description
1 polymer ?
#
loop_
_entity_poly.entity_id
_entity_poly.type
_entity_poly.pdbx_seq_one_letter_code
_entity_poly.pdbx_strand_id
1 'polypeptide(L)'
;LRKAGVKEIHLKITCPPLIAPCYMGVDFPTSEELIAYGKSVEDIRKLIGVDSLTYMTIDYLVEAIGLPKDELCLACLTGEYPEWIKPFLGKKRAIRK
;
A
#
# COMPACT_ATOMS: atom_id res chain seq x y z
N LEU A 1 20.52 -1.50 11.69
CA LEU A 1 20.96 -2.71 10.97
C LEU A 1 22.28 -2.53 10.23
N ARG A 2 22.39 -1.64 9.23
CA ARG A 2 23.68 -1.39 8.54
C ARG A 2 24.83 -1.00 9.47
N LYS A 3 24.59 -0.06 10.39
CA LYS A 3 25.58 0.35 11.41
C LYS A 3 26.00 -0.79 12.34
N ALA A 4 25.21 -1.87 12.43
CA ALA A 4 25.53 -3.06 13.23
C ALA A 4 26.34 -4.10 12.44
N GLY A 5 26.77 -3.81 11.20
CA GLY A 5 27.66 -4.67 10.42
C GLY A 5 26.99 -5.80 9.65
N VAL A 6 25.66 -5.78 9.47
CA VAL A 6 24.97 -6.81 8.68
C VAL A 6 25.33 -6.74 7.20
N LYS A 7 25.55 -7.91 6.59
CA LYS A 7 25.89 -8.03 5.16
C LYS A 7 24.74 -7.56 4.27
N GLU A 8 23.53 -8.06 4.53
CA GLU A 8 22.33 -7.79 3.74
C GLU A 8 21.12 -7.55 4.65
N ILE A 9 20.16 -6.77 4.15
CA ILE A 9 18.88 -6.42 4.78
C ILE A 9 17.78 -6.73 3.77
N HIS A 10 16.96 -7.72 4.10
CA HIS A 10 15.82 -8.14 3.30
C HIS A 10 14.53 -7.77 4.04
N LEU A 11 13.75 -6.86 3.46
CA LEU A 11 12.48 -6.42 4.04
C LEU A 11 11.32 -7.17 3.39
N LYS A 12 10.47 -7.79 4.21
CA LYS A 12 9.24 -8.47 3.77
C LYS A 12 8.05 -7.86 4.50
N ILE A 13 7.15 -7.26 3.74
CA ILE A 13 5.97 -6.60 4.28
C ILE A 13 4.77 -7.52 4.09
N THR A 14 4.10 -7.84 5.19
CA THR A 14 2.94 -8.75 5.25
C THR A 14 1.64 -8.09 4.80
N CYS A 15 1.70 -6.89 4.24
CA CYS A 15 0.58 -6.16 3.68
C CYS A 15 0.95 -5.79 2.24
N PRO A 16 0.00 -5.78 1.28
CA PRO A 16 0.26 -5.18 -0.01
C PRO A 16 0.56 -3.67 0.10
N PRO A 17 1.16 -3.04 -0.92
CA PRO A 17 1.51 -1.63 -0.85
C PRO A 17 0.28 -0.74 -0.63
N LEU A 18 0.34 0.15 0.36
CA LEU A 18 -0.69 1.15 0.62
C LEU A 18 -0.53 2.31 -0.36
N ILE A 19 -1.39 2.38 -1.36
CA ILE A 19 -1.33 3.38 -2.43
C ILE A 19 -2.34 4.51 -2.25
N ALA A 20 -3.31 4.36 -1.34
CA ALA A 20 -4.35 5.35 -1.12
C ALA A 20 -4.75 5.45 0.37
N PRO A 21 -5.16 6.65 0.85
CA PRO A 21 -5.57 6.87 2.23
C PRO A 21 -6.90 6.21 2.57
N CYS A 22 -7.13 5.83 3.81
CA CYS A 22 -8.42 5.31 4.22
C CYS A 22 -9.44 6.45 4.42
N TYR A 23 -10.66 6.24 3.94
CA TYR A 23 -11.81 7.13 4.20
C TYR A 23 -12.92 6.43 4.99
N MET A 24 -12.68 5.19 5.42
CA MET A 24 -13.63 4.33 6.11
C MET A 24 -13.44 4.37 7.64
N GLY A 25 -12.76 5.40 8.17
CA GLY A 25 -12.59 5.62 9.61
C GLY A 25 -11.25 5.21 10.22
N VAL A 26 -10.28 4.78 9.40
CA VAL A 26 -8.88 4.59 9.86
C VAL A 26 -8.07 5.84 9.53
N ASP A 27 -7.30 6.33 10.48
CA ASP A 27 -6.43 7.50 10.29
C ASP A 27 -5.27 7.16 9.35
N PHE A 28 -5.13 7.93 8.27
CA PHE A 28 -4.14 7.76 7.24
C PHE A 28 -3.50 9.10 6.89
N PRO A 29 -2.19 9.12 6.58
CA PRO A 29 -1.57 10.31 6.01
C PRO A 29 -2.11 10.58 4.60
N THR A 30 -1.79 11.73 4.03
CA THR A 30 -2.21 12.08 2.67
C THR A 30 -1.59 11.15 1.63
N SER A 31 -2.18 11.08 0.43
CA SER A 31 -1.68 10.22 -0.66
C SER A 31 -0.20 10.45 -0.94
N GLU A 32 0.26 11.69 -0.97
CA GLU A 32 1.67 12.02 -1.25
C GLU A 32 2.65 11.61 -0.15
N GLU A 33 2.16 11.42 1.07
CA GLU A 33 2.96 10.97 2.21
C GLU A 33 3.09 9.44 2.25
N LEU A 34 2.23 8.71 1.51
CA LEU A 34 2.35 7.26 1.37
C LEU A 34 3.53 6.91 0.47
N ILE A 35 4.47 6.12 1.00
CA ILE A 35 5.69 5.74 0.28
C ILE A 35 5.42 5.01 -1.04
N ALA A 36 4.32 4.27 -1.14
CA ALA A 36 3.96 3.51 -2.34
C ALA A 36 3.10 4.29 -3.34
N TYR A 37 2.69 5.52 -3.02
CA TYR A 37 1.89 6.34 -3.93
C TYR A 37 2.69 6.73 -5.19
N GLY A 38 2.26 6.17 -6.32
CA GLY A 38 2.89 6.42 -7.63
C GLY A 38 4.32 5.89 -7.75
N LYS A 39 4.72 4.89 -6.94
CA LYS A 39 6.06 4.31 -6.96
C LYS A 39 6.02 2.80 -7.17
N SER A 40 6.99 2.29 -7.92
CA SER A 40 7.18 0.85 -8.01
C SER A 40 7.83 0.29 -6.74
N VAL A 41 7.72 -1.01 -6.50
CA VAL A 41 8.41 -1.69 -5.37
C VAL A 41 9.91 -1.46 -5.42
N GLU A 42 10.51 -1.41 -6.62
CA GLU A 42 11.93 -1.16 -6.81
C GLU A 42 12.33 0.27 -6.42
N ASP A 43 11.48 1.26 -6.72
CA ASP A 43 11.70 2.64 -6.28
C ASP A 43 11.66 2.74 -4.76
N ILE A 44 10.70 2.06 -4.12
CA ILE A 44 10.57 2.02 -2.66
C ILE A 44 11.79 1.32 -2.04
N ARG A 45 12.25 0.20 -2.62
CA ARG A 45 13.45 -0.52 -2.16
C ARG A 45 14.66 0.39 -2.13
N LYS A 46 14.88 1.17 -3.20
CA LYS A 46 15.97 2.15 -3.32
C LYS A 46 15.82 3.29 -2.31
N LEU A 47 14.60 3.80 -2.13
CA LEU A 47 14.30 4.87 -1.15
C LEU A 47 14.59 4.45 0.29
N ILE A 48 14.24 3.21 0.67
CA ILE A 48 14.49 2.69 2.02
C ILE A 48 15.98 2.27 2.18
N GLY A 49 16.65 1.89 1.09
CA GLY A 49 18.07 1.51 1.11
C GLY A 49 18.32 0.07 1.57
N VAL A 50 17.43 -0.85 1.21
CA VAL A 50 17.53 -2.29 1.54
C VAL A 50 17.95 -3.13 0.33
N ASP A 51 18.53 -4.31 0.55
CA ASP A 51 19.01 -5.17 -0.54
C ASP A 51 17.85 -5.81 -1.31
N SER A 52 16.82 -6.26 -0.60
CA SER A 52 15.57 -6.71 -1.22
C SER A 52 14.35 -6.22 -0.47
N LEU A 53 13.27 -5.95 -1.21
CA LEU A 53 11.97 -5.60 -0.66
C LEU A 53 10.90 -6.47 -1.33
N THR A 54 10.06 -7.10 -0.52
CA THR A 54 8.92 -7.88 -1.01
C THR A 54 7.66 -7.47 -0.27
N TYR A 55 6.59 -7.23 -1.01
CA TYR A 55 5.24 -7.05 -0.47
C TYR A 55 4.42 -8.29 -0.73
N MET A 56 3.49 -8.59 0.17
CA MET A 56 2.43 -9.55 -0.08
C MET A 56 1.54 -9.06 -1.22
N THR A 57 1.03 -9.97 -2.07
CA THR A 57 0.08 -9.61 -3.11
C THR A 57 -1.33 -9.47 -2.52
N ILE A 58 -2.21 -8.74 -3.20
CA ILE A 58 -3.63 -8.67 -2.83
C ILE A 58 -4.27 -10.06 -2.84
N ASP A 59 -3.95 -10.91 -3.82
CA ASP A 59 -4.59 -12.23 -3.93
C ASP A 59 -4.24 -13.13 -2.73
N TYR A 60 -2.95 -13.23 -2.36
CA TYR A 60 -2.55 -13.90 -1.11
C TYR A 60 -3.16 -13.27 0.16
N LEU A 61 -3.37 -11.95 0.20
CA LEU A 61 -4.08 -11.32 1.33
C LEU A 61 -5.51 -11.83 1.45
N VAL A 62 -6.24 -11.86 0.33
CA VAL A 62 -7.63 -12.35 0.28
C VAL A 62 -7.68 -13.82 0.69
N GLU A 63 -6.78 -14.65 0.15
CA GLU A 63 -6.65 -16.06 0.51
C GLU A 63 -6.38 -16.24 2.01
N ALA A 64 -5.46 -15.46 2.58
CA ALA A 64 -5.10 -15.55 3.99
C ALA A 64 -6.24 -15.11 4.94
N ILE A 65 -7.09 -14.17 4.52
CA ILE A 65 -8.27 -13.75 5.29
C ILE A 65 -9.38 -14.82 5.21
N GLY A 66 -9.48 -15.52 4.08
CA GLY A 66 -10.46 -16.59 3.89
C GLY A 66 -11.88 -16.11 3.58
N LEU A 67 -12.05 -14.84 3.18
CA LEU A 67 -13.31 -14.26 2.73
C LEU A 67 -13.26 -13.93 1.24
N PRO A 68 -14.41 -13.92 0.54
CA PRO A 68 -14.49 -13.46 -0.85
C PRO A 68 -13.95 -12.03 -1.01
N LYS A 69 -13.29 -11.77 -2.15
CA LYS A 69 -12.65 -10.48 -2.43
C LYS A 69 -13.62 -9.29 -2.38
N ASP A 70 -14.86 -9.51 -2.80
CA ASP A 70 -15.95 -8.54 -2.83
C ASP A 70 -16.58 -8.25 -1.45
N GLU A 71 -16.28 -9.07 -0.44
CA GLU A 71 -16.63 -8.82 0.97
C GLU A 71 -15.53 -8.06 1.72
N LEU A 72 -14.38 -7.82 1.08
CA LEU A 72 -13.23 -7.16 1.70
C LEU A 72 -13.07 -5.73 1.22
N CYS A 73 -12.84 -4.81 2.17
CA CYS A 73 -12.43 -3.46 1.85
C CYS A 73 -10.95 -3.45 1.42
N LEU A 74 -10.71 -3.34 0.11
CA LEU A 74 -9.37 -3.28 -0.49
C LEU A 74 -9.02 -1.88 -1.01
N ALA A 75 -9.77 -0.85 -0.60
CA ALA A 75 -9.69 0.47 -1.19
C ALA A 75 -8.32 1.15 -1.02
N CYS A 76 -7.67 0.95 0.13
CA CYS A 76 -6.34 1.51 0.40
C CYS A 76 -5.23 0.86 -0.47
N LEU A 77 -5.50 -0.32 -1.02
CA LEU A 77 -4.56 -1.14 -1.80
C LEU A 77 -4.82 -1.03 -3.31
N THR A 78 -6.05 -0.75 -3.71
CA THR A 78 -6.50 -0.67 -5.10
C THR A 78 -6.77 0.76 -5.56
N GLY A 79 -7.02 1.67 -4.62
CA GLY A 79 -7.55 3.01 -4.91
C GLY A 79 -9.02 3.01 -5.33
N GLU A 80 -9.68 1.84 -5.33
CA GLU A 80 -11.08 1.70 -5.71
C GLU A 80 -11.95 1.78 -4.46
N TYR A 81 -12.77 2.83 -4.40
CA TYR A 81 -13.68 3.07 -3.28
C TYR A 81 -15.14 2.90 -3.70
N PRO A 82 -16.03 2.54 -2.75
CA PRO A 82 -17.46 2.52 -2.98
C PRO A 82 -18.00 3.87 -3.49
N GLU A 83 -19.00 3.84 -4.37
CA GLU A 83 -19.58 5.06 -4.97
C GLU A 83 -20.06 6.07 -3.93
N TRP A 84 -20.64 5.60 -2.82
CA TRP A 84 -21.18 6.45 -1.77
C TRP A 84 -20.12 7.32 -1.08
N ILE A 85 -18.83 6.96 -1.17
CA ILE A 85 -17.75 7.76 -0.59
C ILE A 85 -17.17 8.79 -1.56
N LYS A 86 -17.34 8.60 -2.87
CA LYS A 86 -16.77 9.48 -3.90
C LYS A 86 -17.14 10.96 -3.76
N PRO A 87 -18.34 11.35 -3.30
CA PRO A 87 -18.65 12.75 -3.03
C PRO A 87 -17.77 13.39 -1.95
N PHE A 88 -17.25 12.58 -1.02
CA PHE A 88 -16.37 13.01 0.07
C PHE A 88 -14.88 12.93 -0.31
N LEU A 89 -14.54 12.21 -1.37
CA LEU A 89 -13.21 12.25 -1.99
C LEU A 89 -13.09 13.59 -2.71
N GLY A 90 -12.39 14.56 -2.09
CA GLY A 90 -12.18 15.87 -2.68
C GLY A 90 -11.71 15.79 -4.15
N LYS A 91 -12.14 16.75 -4.99
CA LYS A 91 -11.99 16.77 -6.48
C LYS A 91 -10.56 16.71 -7.05
N LYS A 92 -9.53 16.40 -6.28
CA LYS A 92 -8.15 16.31 -6.76
C LYS A 92 -7.59 14.95 -6.41
N ARG A 93 -6.93 14.33 -7.39
CA ARG A 93 -6.13 13.09 -7.31
C ARG A 93 -6.87 11.84 -7.79
N ALA A 94 -7.33 11.89 -9.04
CA ALA A 94 -7.23 10.71 -9.88
C ALA A 94 -5.74 10.33 -9.94
N ILE A 95 -5.42 9.12 -9.48
CA ILE A 95 -4.10 8.50 -9.64
C ILE A 95 -3.76 8.62 -11.13
N ARG A 96 -2.76 9.46 -11.47
CA ARG A 96 -2.21 9.49 -12.83
C ARG A 96 -1.67 8.09 -13.10
N LYS A 97 -2.38 7.33 -13.93
CA LYS A 97 -1.86 6.11 -14.55
C LYS A 97 -0.64 6.43 -15.40
#